data_AF-A0A1A6BJJ3-F1
#
_entry.id   AF-A0A1A6BJJ3-F1
#
_cell.length_a   1.000
_cell.length_b   1.000
_cell.length_c   1.000
_cell.angle_alpha   90.00
_cell.angle_beta   90.00
_cell.angle_gamma   90.00
#
_symmetry.space_group_name_H-M   'P 1'
#
loop_
_entity.id
_entity.type
_entity.pdbx_description
1 polymer ?
#
loop_
_entity_poly.entity_id
_entity_poly.type
_entity_poly.pdbx_seq_one_letter_code
_entity_poly.pdbx_strand_id
1 'polypeptide(L)'
;MSRIIVKLQPTDIAWLGLITYVLGVNITLPEQLSMAMDRYLKAHRWTFEAVLFALYCHLSNRVPDRYDPIHWLFVALVKALHRHPRITVVVDD
;
A
#
# COMPACT_ATOMS: atom_id res chain seq x y z
N MET A 1 34.18 10.95 12.04
CA MET A 1 32.84 11.09 11.44
C MET A 1 32.53 9.81 10.68
N SER A 2 31.57 9.01 11.17
CA SER A 2 31.16 7.77 10.50
C SER A 2 30.26 8.10 9.30
N ARG A 3 30.59 7.60 8.11
CA ARG A 3 29.71 7.66 6.93
C ARG A 3 28.76 6.47 7.01
N ILE A 4 27.49 6.73 7.29
CA ILE A 4 26.43 5.74 7.12
C ILE A 4 26.03 5.76 5.64
N ILE A 5 26.36 4.69 4.91
CA ILE A 5 25.92 4.51 3.53
C ILE A 5 24.64 3.66 3.59
N VAL A 6 23.49 4.30 3.38
CA VAL A 6 22.20 3.60 3.29
C VAL A 6 22.01 3.13 1.85
N LYS A 7 21.93 1.81 1.64
CA LYS A 7 21.57 1.22 0.35
C LYS A 7 20.06 1.04 0.29
N LEU A 8 19.40 1.78 -0.60
CA LEU A 8 17.95 1.65 -0.82
C LEU A 8 17.61 0.26 -1.35
N GLN A 9 16.61 -0.37 -0.73
CA GLN A 9 16.01 -1.60 -1.23
C GLN A 9 15.08 -1.30 -2.42
N PRO A 10 14.82 -2.26 -3.31
CA PRO A 10 13.88 -2.08 -4.42
C PRO A 10 12.49 -1.60 -3.97
N THR A 11 12.01 -2.05 -2.81
CA THR A 11 10.74 -1.60 -2.21
C THR A 11 10.77 -0.15 -1.76
N ASP A 12 11.90 0.35 -1.26
CA ASP A 12 12.05 1.77 -0.89
C ASP A 12 11.92 2.65 -2.13
N ILE A 13 12.52 2.22 -3.25
CA ILE A 13 12.39 2.89 -4.55
C ILE A 13 10.95 2.85 -5.03
N ALA A 14 10.24 1.73 -4.86
CA ALA A 14 8.83 1.63 -5.21
C ALA A 14 7.96 2.62 -4.40
N TRP A 15 8.23 2.79 -3.10
CA TRP A 15 7.57 3.79 -2.27
C TRP A 15 7.86 5.22 -2.75
N LEU A 16 9.10 5.55 -3.08
CA LEU A 16 9.46 6.85 -3.64
C LEU A 16 8.76 7.10 -4.98
N GLY A 17 8.64 6.07 -5.82
CA GLY A 17 7.88 6.11 -7.07
C GLY A 17 6.40 6.41 -6.83
N LEU A 18 5.77 5.74 -5.85
CA LEU A 18 4.37 5.99 -5.48
C LEU A 18 4.17 7.44 -5.01
N ILE A 19 5.04 7.96 -4.14
CA ILE A 19 4.98 9.36 -3.68
C ILE A 19 5.07 10.31 -4.87
N THR A 20 6.04 10.06 -5.76
CA THR A 20 6.25 10.89 -6.96
C THR A 20 5.03 10.88 -7.88
N TYR A 21 4.42 9.71 -8.08
CA TYR A 21 3.21 9.56 -8.86
C TYR A 21 2.04 10.34 -8.24
N VAL A 22 1.81 10.19 -6.94
CA VAL A 22 0.74 10.90 -6.22
C VAL A 22 0.92 12.41 -6.36
N LEU A 23 2.13 12.93 -6.16
CA LEU A 23 2.42 14.36 -6.33
C LEU A 23 2.18 14.81 -7.77
N GLY A 24 2.71 14.06 -8.75
CA GLY A 24 2.54 14.36 -10.16
C GLY A 24 1.07 14.47 -10.55
N VAL A 25 0.24 13.50 -10.16
CA VAL A 25 -1.19 13.50 -10.48
C VAL A 25 -1.92 14.68 -9.83
N ASN A 26 -1.63 14.98 -8.55
CA ASN A 26 -2.28 16.11 -7.86
C ASN A 26 -1.86 17.49 -8.39
N ILE A 27 -0.74 17.59 -9.11
CA ILE A 27 -0.28 18.86 -9.70
C ILE A 27 -0.72 18.99 -11.16
N THR A 28 -0.74 17.90 -11.91
CA THR A 28 -0.87 17.94 -13.37
C THR A 28 -2.27 17.65 -13.90
N LEU A 29 -3.11 16.90 -13.17
CA LEU A 29 -4.44 16.54 -13.66
C LEU A 29 -5.51 17.54 -13.24
N PRO A 30 -6.53 17.79 -14.10
CA PRO A 30 -7.67 18.64 -13.75
C PRO A 30 -8.46 18.13 -12.53
N GLU A 31 -8.66 16.81 -12.43
CA GLU A 31 -9.15 16.17 -11.20
C GLU A 31 -7.97 15.56 -10.44
N GLN A 32 -7.68 16.14 -9.27
CA GLN A 32 -6.67 15.67 -8.35
C GLN A 32 -7.13 14.41 -7.60
N LEU A 33 -6.18 13.59 -7.12
CA LEU A 33 -6.53 12.39 -6.33
C LEU A 33 -7.29 12.75 -5.05
N SER A 34 -6.94 13.87 -4.40
CA SER A 34 -7.66 14.38 -3.23
C SER A 34 -9.12 14.73 -3.57
N MET A 35 -9.35 15.45 -4.67
CA MET A 35 -10.70 15.81 -5.12
C MET A 35 -11.53 14.60 -5.55
N ALA A 36 -10.90 13.63 -6.23
CA ALA A 36 -11.54 12.37 -6.56
C ALA A 36 -11.96 11.63 -5.27
N MET A 37 -11.10 11.58 -4.26
CA MET A 37 -11.43 11.00 -2.96
C MET A 37 -12.61 11.73 -2.30
N ASP A 38 -12.64 13.06 -2.31
CA ASP A 38 -13.79 13.83 -1.79
C ASP A 38 -15.09 13.46 -2.51
N ARG A 39 -15.05 13.35 -3.85
CA ARG A 39 -16.21 12.92 -4.64
C ARG A 39 -16.66 11.52 -4.28
N TYR A 40 -15.73 10.58 -4.10
CA TYR A 40 -16.06 9.21 -3.69
C TYR A 40 -16.61 9.13 -2.27
N LEU A 41 -16.04 9.87 -1.32
CA LEU A 41 -16.54 9.95 0.05
C LEU A 41 -17.93 10.59 0.11
N LYS A 42 -18.24 11.55 -0.75
CA LYS A 42 -19.61 12.11 -0.85
C LYS A 42 -20.63 11.08 -1.36
N ALA A 43 -20.24 10.22 -2.31
CA ALA A 43 -21.14 9.23 -2.90
C ALA A 43 -21.28 7.94 -2.06
N HIS A 44 -20.17 7.45 -1.50
CA HIS A 44 -20.07 6.13 -0.88
C HIS A 44 -19.20 6.16 0.38
N ARG A 45 -19.47 7.12 1.27
CA ARG A 45 -18.66 7.43 2.46
C ARG A 45 -18.18 6.19 3.22
N TRP A 46 -19.13 5.37 3.66
CA TRP A 46 -18.86 4.21 4.50
C TRP A 46 -17.93 3.20 3.83
N THR A 47 -18.13 2.94 2.53
CA THR A 47 -17.31 2.00 1.77
C THR A 47 -15.86 2.49 1.70
N PHE A 48 -15.66 3.76 1.35
CA PHE A 48 -14.32 4.32 1.21
C PHE A 48 -13.62 4.51 2.55
N GLU A 49 -14.33 4.94 3.60
CA GLU A 49 -13.77 5.00 4.97
C GLU A 49 -13.36 3.61 5.47
N ALA A 50 -14.17 2.57 5.22
CA ALA A 50 -13.83 1.19 5.57
C ALA A 50 -12.58 0.69 4.81
N VAL A 51 -12.48 0.98 3.50
CA VAL A 51 -11.30 0.62 2.70
C VAL A 51 -10.05 1.35 3.19
N LEU A 52 -10.12 2.66 3.44
CA LEU A 52 -9.00 3.44 3.97
C LEU A 52 -8.56 2.92 5.35
N PHE A 53 -9.52 2.60 6.22
CA PHE A 53 -9.23 2.03 7.53
C PHE A 53 -8.57 0.64 7.41
N ALA A 54 -9.06 -0.22 6.52
CA ALA A 54 -8.47 -1.53 6.28
C ALA A 54 -7.03 -1.41 5.73
N LEU A 55 -6.79 -0.53 4.75
CA LEU A 55 -5.46 -0.26 4.22
C LEU A 55 -4.52 0.28 5.30
N TYR A 56 -4.99 1.21 6.13
CA TYR A 56 -4.23 1.72 7.25
C TYR A 56 -3.84 0.60 8.21
N CYS A 57 -4.79 -0.25 8.60
CA CYS A 57 -4.54 -1.37 9.50
C CYS A 57 -3.50 -2.35 8.93
N HIS A 58 -3.63 -2.71 7.65
CA HIS A 58 -2.70 -3.57 6.92
C HIS A 58 -1.29 -2.98 6.86
N LEU A 59 -1.15 -1.76 6.32
CA LEU A 59 0.16 -1.12 6.10
C LEU A 59 0.89 -0.77 7.40
N SER A 60 0.17 -0.68 8.51
CA SER A 60 0.74 -0.41 9.83
C SER A 60 0.88 -1.64 10.72
N ASN A 61 0.67 -2.84 10.17
CA ASN A 61 0.76 -4.12 10.88
C ASN A 61 -0.08 -4.15 12.17
N ARG A 62 -1.24 -3.48 12.18
CA ARG A 62 -2.14 -3.43 13.35
C ARG A 62 -3.02 -4.65 13.48
N VAL A 63 -3.17 -5.39 12.40
CA VAL A 63 -3.96 -6.62 12.35
C VAL A 63 -2.99 -7.77 12.15
N PRO A 64 -2.99 -8.79 13.03
CA PRO A 64 -2.19 -9.99 12.82
C PRO A 64 -2.53 -10.65 11.48
N ASP A 65 -1.53 -11.17 10.75
CA ASP A 65 -1.67 -11.74 9.40
C ASP A 65 -2.85 -12.73 9.27
N ARG A 66 -3.10 -13.54 10.31
CA ARG A 66 -4.22 -14.49 10.36
C ARG A 66 -5.59 -13.86 10.15
N TYR A 67 -5.75 -12.57 10.47
CA TYR A 67 -7.01 -11.83 10.35
C TYR A 67 -6.94 -10.69 9.32
N ASP A 68 -5.88 -10.63 8.52
CA ASP A 68 -5.69 -9.56 7.54
C ASP A 68 -6.15 -10.03 6.14
N PRO A 69 -7.38 -9.68 5.70
CA PRO A 69 -7.89 -10.12 4.40
C PRO A 69 -7.07 -9.57 3.22
N ILE A 70 -6.37 -8.43 3.39
CA ILE A 70 -5.53 -7.84 2.35
C ILE A 70 -4.26 -8.67 2.19
N HIS A 71 -3.66 -9.12 3.30
CA HIS A 71 -2.55 -10.07 3.27
C HIS A 71 -2.93 -11.35 2.51
N TRP A 72 -4.07 -11.96 2.85
CA TRP A 72 -4.55 -13.18 2.19
C TRP A 72 -4.77 -12.98 0.68
N LEU A 73 -5.31 -11.82 0.28
CA LEU A 73 -5.51 -11.49 -1.13
C LEU A 73 -4.18 -11.43 -1.89
N PHE A 74 -3.15 -10.78 -1.34
CA PHE A 74 -1.84 -10.71 -1.99
C PHE A 74 -1.16 -12.07 -2.08
N VAL A 75 -1.20 -12.87 -1.01
CA VAL A 75 -0.67 -14.24 -1.02
C VAL A 75 -1.35 -15.08 -2.10
N ALA A 76 -2.68 -15.01 -2.20
CA ALA A 76 -3.44 -15.72 -3.23
C ALA A 76 -3.08 -15.26 -4.64
N LEU A 77 -2.93 -13.95 -4.86
CA LEU A 77 -2.58 -13.38 -6.16
C LEU A 77 -1.17 -13.78 -6.59
N VAL A 78 -0.18 -13.72 -5.70
CA VAL A 78 1.19 -14.14 -6.01
C VAL A 78 1.22 -15.63 -6.36
N LYS A 79 0.50 -16.46 -5.58
CA LYS A 79 0.36 -17.89 -5.86
C LYS A 79 -0.28 -18.13 -7.24
N ALA A 80 -1.33 -17.40 -7.59
CA ALA A 80 -2.02 -17.53 -8.88
C ALA A 80 -1.13 -17.11 -10.06
N LEU A 81 -0.36 -16.03 -9.91
CA LEU A 81 0.47 -15.47 -10.98
C LEU A 81 1.78 -16.23 -11.23
N HIS A 82 2.12 -17.25 -10.42
CA HIS A 82 3.38 -18.01 -10.49
C HIS A 82 4.65 -17.13 -10.54
N ARG A 83 4.54 -15.86 -10.15
CA ARG A 83 5.62 -14.88 -10.13
C ARG A 83 6.14 -14.77 -8.70
N HIS A 84 6.95 -15.75 -8.33
CA HIS A 84 8.08 -15.71 -7.38
C HIS A 84 8.15 -16.94 -6.47
N PRO A 85 9.32 -17.59 -6.39
CA PRO A 85 9.63 -18.56 -5.36
C PRO A 85 9.82 -17.84 -4.02
N ARG A 86 9.13 -18.33 -2.98
CA ARG A 86 9.21 -17.94 -1.56
C ARG A 86 8.86 -16.49 -1.23
N ILE A 87 7.56 -16.21 -1.06
CA ILE A 87 7.13 -15.30 0.00
C ILE A 87 7.48 -16.02 1.31
N THR A 88 8.60 -15.67 1.94
CA THR A 88 8.80 -15.99 3.36
C THR A 88 7.92 -15.03 4.14
N VAL A 89 6.71 -15.51 4.48
CA VAL A 89 5.91 -14.89 5.53
C VAL A 89 6.73 -15.04 6.80
N VAL A 90 7.32 -13.95 7.27
CA VAL A 90 7.98 -13.92 8.58
C VAL A 90 6.83 -13.88 9.58
N VAL A 91 6.46 -15.06 10.08
CA VAL A 91 5.59 -15.18 11.24
C VAL A 91 6.47 -14.87 12.44
N ASP A 92 6.38 -13.65 12.95
CA ASP A 92 6.93 -13.34 14.28
C ASP A 92 5.99 -13.99 15.33
N ASP A 93 6.55 -14.92 16.11
CA ASP A 93 5.91 -15.60 17.25
C ASP A 93 5.59 -14.65 18.42
#